data_AF-G2DZ83-F1
#
_entry.id   AF-G2DZ83-F1
#
_cell.length_a   1.000
_cell.length_b   1.000
_cell.length_c   1.000
_cell.angle_alpha   90.00
_cell.angle_beta   90.00
_cell.angle_gamma   90.00
#
_symmetry.space_group_name_H-M   'P 1'
#
loop_
_entity.id
_entity.type
_entity.pdbx_description
1 polymer ?
#
loop_
_entity_poly.entity_id
_entity_poly.type
_entity_poly.pdbx_seq_one_letter_code
_entity_poly.pdbx_strand_id
1 'polypeptide(L)'
;MVIPNTAPTVNLWMLWFAQLVSVLLLTAIALYLPSLDVVESLPELRMPILIAGGASALAIIVIGRLLGLGRRRDVRVREIRGLTDGTRDTPPSLVRWLILFALADLPAILGLVLVFVGGESGHAIVLGAASCLILLLYRPTE
;
A
#
# COMPACT_ATOMS: atom_id res chain seq x y z
N MET A 1 -39.38 7.16 -16.85
CA MET A 1 -38.87 7.29 -15.47
C MET A 1 -37.39 6.90 -15.51
N VAL A 2 -36.49 7.89 -15.54
CA VAL A 2 -35.04 7.63 -15.62
C VAL A 2 -34.57 7.33 -14.21
N ILE A 3 -34.17 6.10 -13.93
CA ILE A 3 -33.56 5.72 -12.66
C ILE A 3 -32.17 6.37 -12.65
N PRO A 4 -31.88 7.34 -11.77
CA PRO A 4 -30.54 7.89 -11.68
C PRO A 4 -29.60 6.76 -11.25
N ASN A 5 -28.60 6.48 -12.09
CA ASN A 5 -27.51 5.58 -11.77
C ASN A 5 -26.67 6.24 -10.67
N THR A 6 -27.03 6.00 -9.40
CA THR A 6 -26.23 6.34 -8.24
C THR A 6 -25.07 5.36 -8.13
N ALA A 7 -24.15 5.39 -9.09
CA ALA A 7 -22.88 4.72 -8.94
C ALA A 7 -22.17 5.38 -7.74
N PRO A 8 -21.80 4.63 -6.69
CA PRO A 8 -21.10 5.21 -5.55
C PRO A 8 -19.79 5.80 -6.05
N THR A 9 -19.63 7.11 -5.90
CA THR A 9 -18.35 7.78 -6.10
C THR A 9 -17.42 7.29 -4.99
N VAL A 10 -16.59 6.28 -5.31
CA VAL A 10 -15.63 5.74 -4.37
C VAL A 10 -14.67 6.85 -3.97
N ASN A 11 -14.75 7.28 -2.71
CA ASN A 11 -13.91 8.36 -2.19
C ASN A 11 -12.49 7.82 -1.94
N LEU A 12 -11.53 8.26 -2.74
CA LEU A 12 -10.14 7.83 -2.66
C LEU A 12 -9.49 8.15 -1.30
N TRP A 13 -9.91 9.24 -0.65
CA TRP A 13 -9.51 9.57 0.72
C TRP A 13 -9.99 8.55 1.74
N MET A 14 -11.22 8.04 1.56
CA MET A 14 -11.79 7.05 2.45
C MET A 14 -11.04 5.72 2.32
N LEU A 15 -10.70 5.31 1.08
CA LEU A 15 -9.86 4.13 0.84
C LEU A 15 -8.46 4.29 1.43
N TRP A 16 -7.82 5.44 1.20
CA TRP A 16 -6.49 5.72 1.74
C TRP A 16 -6.46 5.70 3.27
N PHE A 17 -7.48 6.30 3.91
CA PHE A 17 -7.60 6.28 5.37
C PHE A 17 -7.87 4.88 5.90
N ALA A 18 -8.76 4.12 5.24
CA ALA A 18 -9.01 2.71 5.57
C ALA A 18 -7.71 1.89 5.49
N GLN A 19 -6.87 2.16 4.49
CA GLN A 19 -5.59 1.48 4.33
C GLN A 19 -4.59 1.84 5.44
N LEU A 20 -4.48 3.12 5.80
CA LEU A 20 -3.65 3.53 6.94
C LEU A 20 -4.11 2.85 8.23
N VAL A 21 -5.42 2.81 8.48
CA VAL A 21 -5.98 2.12 9.65
C VAL A 21 -5.69 0.62 9.58
N SER A 22 -5.79 -0.01 8.41
CA SER A 22 -5.43 -1.43 8.19
C SER A 22 -3.97 -1.70 8.61
N VAL A 23 -3.02 -0.91 8.12
CA VAL A 23 -1.59 -1.05 8.44
C VAL A 23 -1.33 -0.86 9.93
N LEU A 24 -1.94 0.16 10.54
CA LEU A 24 -1.82 0.40 11.98
C LEU A 24 -2.39 -0.76 12.79
N LEU A 25 -3.52 -1.31 12.37
CA LEU A 25 -4.18 -2.43 13.05
C LEU A 25 -3.36 -3.71 12.90
N LEU A 26 -2.82 -4.03 11.72
CA LEU A 26 -1.92 -5.16 11.50
C LEU A 26 -0.65 -5.04 12.36
N THR A 27 -0.08 -3.84 12.43
CA THR A 27 1.11 -3.58 13.25
C THR A 27 0.78 -3.68 14.75
N ALA A 28 -0.37 -3.17 15.18
CA ALA A 28 -0.83 -3.30 16.56
C ALA A 28 -1.07 -4.77 16.93
N ILE A 29 -1.71 -5.54 16.05
CA ILE A 29 -1.87 -6.99 16.23
C ILE A 29 -0.50 -7.64 16.36
N ALA A 30 0.48 -7.32 15.50
CA ALA A 30 1.82 -7.88 15.57
C ALA A 30 2.55 -7.54 16.89
N LEU A 31 2.24 -6.40 17.51
CA LEU A 31 2.84 -6.00 18.79
C LEU A 31 2.18 -6.65 20.00
N TYR A 32 0.85 -6.80 19.96
CA TYR A 32 0.06 -7.34 21.06
C TYR A 32 -0.21 -8.83 20.94
N LEU A 33 0.22 -9.47 19.85
CA LEU A 33 0.16 -10.91 19.74
C LEU A 33 1.09 -11.51 20.81
N PRO A 34 0.56 -12.28 21.77
CA PRO A 34 1.44 -13.05 22.65
C PRO A 34 2.28 -13.96 21.77
N SER A 35 3.58 -14.04 22.06
CA SER A 35 4.47 -15.00 21.42
C SER A 35 3.78 -16.36 21.50
N LEU A 36 3.42 -16.90 20.34
CA LEU A 36 2.83 -18.23 20.24
C LEU A 36 3.96 -19.23 20.49
N ASP A 37 4.40 -19.31 21.74
CA ASP A 37 5.41 -20.27 22.22
C ASP A 37 4.95 -21.73 22.05
N VAL A 38 3.72 -21.92 21.54
CA VAL A 38 3.12 -23.21 21.17
C VAL A 38 3.43 -23.62 19.72
N VAL A 39 3.79 -22.66 18.85
CA VAL A 39 4.19 -22.95 17.47
C VAL A 39 5.72 -22.99 17.44
N GLU A 40 6.27 -24.15 17.12
CA GLU A 40 7.71 -24.36 16.96
C GLU A 40 8.32 -23.24 16.12
N SER A 41 9.10 -22.37 16.76
CA SER A 41 9.65 -21.20 16.10
C SER A 41 10.50 -21.64 14.92
N LEU A 42 10.30 -21.04 13.75
CA LEU A 42 11.05 -21.35 12.52
C LEU A 42 12.07 -20.24 12.26
N PRO A 43 13.22 -20.22 12.96
CA PRO A 43 14.19 -19.14 12.86
C PRO A 43 14.76 -18.97 11.44
N GLU A 44 14.80 -20.07 10.67
CA GLU A 44 15.27 -20.08 9.28
C GLU A 44 14.43 -19.19 8.35
N LEU A 45 13.16 -18.97 8.67
CA LEU A 45 12.25 -18.15 7.85
C LEU A 45 12.32 -16.66 8.18
N ARG A 46 12.90 -16.26 9.32
CA ARG A 46 12.95 -14.86 9.77
C ARG A 46 13.67 -13.96 8.76
N MET A 47 14.86 -14.37 8.34
CA MET A 47 15.68 -13.61 7.39
C MET A 47 15.04 -13.51 6.00
N PRO A 48 14.54 -14.61 5.39
CA PRO A 48 13.77 -14.54 4.16
C PRO A 48 12.57 -13.59 4.22
N ILE A 49 11.81 -13.61 5.32
CA ILE A 49 10.64 -12.72 5.50
C ILE A 49 11.08 -11.26 5.60
N LEU A 50 12.16 -10.96 6.32
CA LEU A 50 12.72 -9.60 6.39
C LEU A 50 13.19 -9.11 5.02
N ILE A 51 13.91 -9.95 4.27
CA ILE A 51 14.39 -9.63 2.93
C ILE A 51 13.19 -9.40 2.01
N ALA A 52 12.19 -10.28 2.04
CA ALA A 52 10.96 -10.13 1.26
C ALA A 52 10.19 -8.86 1.65
N GLY A 53 10.11 -8.54 2.95
CA GLY A 53 9.48 -7.34 3.46
C GLY A 53 10.16 -6.07 2.94
N GLY A 54 11.48 -5.99 3.08
CA GLY A 54 12.26 -4.86 2.56
C GLY A 54 12.21 -4.76 1.03
N ALA A 55 12.36 -5.88 0.32
CA ALA A 55 12.29 -5.92 -1.14
C ALA A 55 10.91 -5.53 -1.66
N SER A 56 9.83 -5.95 -0.99
CA SER A 56 8.47 -5.56 -1.34
C SER A 56 8.28 -4.06 -1.19
N ALA A 57 8.73 -3.44 -0.10
CA ALA A 57 8.66 -1.99 0.08
C ALA A 57 9.33 -1.23 -1.07
N LEU A 58 10.53 -1.65 -1.49
CA LEU A 58 11.23 -1.05 -2.63
C LEU A 58 10.50 -1.30 -3.96
N ALA A 59 10.03 -2.53 -4.20
CA ALA A 59 9.29 -2.89 -5.40
C ALA A 59 8.01 -2.06 -5.54
N ILE A 60 7.30 -1.80 -4.44
CA ILE A 60 6.09 -0.97 -4.44
C ILE A 60 6.40 0.47 -4.83
N ILE A 61 7.52 1.02 -4.37
CA ILE A 61 7.97 2.35 -4.79
C ILE A 61 8.24 2.35 -6.30
N VAL A 62 8.93 1.36 -6.83
CA VAL A 62 9.22 1.25 -8.27
C VAL A 62 7.91 1.10 -9.07
N ILE A 63 7.00 0.23 -8.65
CA ILE A 63 5.70 0.03 -9.29
C ILE A 63 4.88 1.32 -9.26
N GLY A 64 4.81 2.02 -8.13
CA GLY A 64 4.11 3.31 -8.03
C GLY A 64 4.65 4.34 -9.03
N ARG A 65 5.98 4.40 -9.20
CA ARG A 65 6.61 5.25 -10.22
C ARG A 65 6.27 4.82 -11.64
N LEU A 66 6.30 3.52 -11.95
CA LEU A 66 5.95 2.98 -13.27
C LEU A 66 4.47 3.22 -13.62
N LEU A 67 3.59 3.17 -12.62
CA LEU A 67 2.16 3.47 -12.78
C LEU A 67 1.87 4.98 -12.95
N GLY A 68 2.89 5.83 -12.80
CA GLY A 68 2.78 7.29 -12.86
C GLY A 68 2.05 7.88 -11.66
N LEU A 69 1.92 7.13 -10.56
CA LEU A 69 1.34 7.59 -9.30
C LEU A 69 2.44 8.33 -8.56
N GLY A 70 2.24 9.60 -8.26
CA GLY A 70 3.24 10.42 -7.58
C GLY A 70 3.15 11.86 -8.01
N ARG A 71 3.60 12.75 -7.12
CA ARG A 71 3.70 14.19 -7.37
C ARG A 71 4.50 14.39 -8.67
N ARG A 72 3.80 14.60 -9.79
CA ARG A 72 4.37 15.35 -10.91
C ARG A 72 4.68 16.71 -10.32
N ARG A 73 5.94 16.92 -9.90
CA ARG A 73 6.50 18.27 -9.97
C ARG A 73 6.35 18.61 -11.44
N ASP A 74 5.34 19.40 -11.75
CA ASP A 74 5.18 20.05 -13.04
C ASP A 74 6.46 20.83 -13.32
N VAL A 75 7.46 20.14 -13.86
CA VAL A 75 8.32 20.77 -14.84
C VAL A 75 7.38 20.99 -16.00
N ARG A 76 6.70 22.15 -16.00
CA ARG A 76 5.87 22.64 -17.09
C ARG A 76 6.75 22.76 -18.33
N VAL A 77 7.04 21.65 -18.98
CA VAL A 77 7.43 21.67 -20.38
C VAL A 77 6.14 21.94 -21.13
N ARG A 78 6.04 23.20 -21.54
CA ARG A 78 5.00 23.80 -22.35
C ARG A 78 4.95 23.09 -23.71
N GLU A 79 4.41 21.89 -23.79
CA GLU A 79 4.13 21.22 -25.07
C GLU A 79 2.64 21.34 -25.42
N ILE A 80 2.38 22.40 -26.18
CA ILE A 80 1.57 22.46 -27.40
C ILE A 80 0.34 21.54 -27.46
N ARG A 81 -0.81 22.17 -27.22
CA ARG A 81 -2.07 22.09 -27.98
C ARG A 81 -2.41 20.74 -28.67
N GLY A 82 -3.52 20.18 -28.18
CA GLY A 82 -4.60 19.66 -29.03
C GLY A 82 -4.43 18.21 -29.47
N LEU A 83 -5.55 17.48 -29.49
CA LEU A 83 -5.73 16.09 -29.94
C LEU A 83 -5.52 15.03 -28.86
N THR A 84 -6.48 14.90 -27.94
CA THR A 84 -7.21 13.62 -27.77
C THR A 84 -8.41 13.83 -26.86
N ASP A 85 -9.53 14.23 -27.45
CA ASP A 85 -10.86 13.91 -26.93
C ASP A 85 -11.16 12.44 -27.26
N GLY A 86 -11.69 11.69 -26.29
CA GLY A 86 -12.49 10.50 -26.57
C GLY A 86 -11.99 9.18 -25.99
N THR A 87 -12.20 8.95 -24.68
CA THR A 87 -12.74 7.67 -24.15
C THR A 87 -13.12 7.84 -22.67
N ARG A 88 -14.43 7.90 -22.39
CA ARG A 88 -14.99 7.77 -21.05
C ARG A 88 -15.14 6.27 -20.76
N ASP A 89 -14.08 5.67 -20.23
CA ASP A 89 -14.09 4.35 -19.59
C ASP A 89 -13.40 4.52 -18.24
N THR A 90 -13.92 3.86 -17.20
CA THR A 90 -13.49 3.87 -15.78
C THR A 90 -12.09 4.42 -15.58
N PRO A 91 -11.90 5.52 -14.80
CA PRO A 91 -10.67 6.28 -14.86
C PRO A 91 -9.49 5.35 -14.52
N PRO A 92 -8.53 5.13 -15.45
CA PRO A 92 -7.41 4.21 -15.25
C PRO A 92 -6.56 4.58 -14.02
N SER A 93 -6.78 5.75 -13.42
CA SER A 93 -6.22 6.14 -12.13
C SER A 93 -6.74 5.31 -10.95
N LEU A 94 -8.04 4.99 -10.87
CA LEU A 94 -8.60 4.32 -9.68
C LEU A 94 -8.10 2.88 -9.53
N VAL A 95 -8.03 2.13 -10.63
CA VAL A 95 -7.49 0.76 -10.64
C VAL A 95 -6.01 0.75 -10.24
N ARG A 96 -5.22 1.71 -10.74
CA ARG A 96 -3.80 1.86 -10.36
C ARG A 96 -3.64 2.18 -8.88
N TRP A 97 -4.51 3.03 -8.34
CA TRP A 97 -4.54 3.35 -6.91
C TRP A 97 -4.90 2.14 -6.05
N LEU A 98 -5.90 1.36 -6.45
CA LEU A 98 -6.29 0.13 -5.75
C LEU A 98 -5.15 -0.89 -5.72
N ILE A 99 -4.46 -1.08 -6.85
CA ILE A 99 -3.28 -1.96 -6.93
C ILE A 99 -2.19 -1.47 -5.95
N LEU A 100 -1.91 -0.17 -5.94
CA LEU A 100 -0.90 0.39 -5.06
C LEU A 100 -1.27 0.22 -3.58
N PHE A 101 -2.53 0.46 -3.21
CA PHE A 101 -2.99 0.27 -1.83
C PHE A 101 -2.90 -1.19 -1.41
N ALA A 102 -3.40 -2.12 -2.22
CA ALA A 102 -3.30 -3.55 -1.94
C ALA A 102 -1.85 -4.02 -1.74
N LEU A 103 -0.93 -3.50 -2.56
CA LEU A 103 0.49 -3.81 -2.43
C LEU A 103 1.12 -3.14 -1.21
N ALA A 104 0.68 -1.93 -0.84
CA ALA A 104 1.22 -1.19 0.29
C ALA A 104 1.03 -1.92 1.63
N ASP A 105 0.05 -2.81 1.78
CA ASP A 105 -0.12 -3.62 2.99
C ASP A 105 0.90 -4.76 3.11
N LEU A 106 1.55 -5.18 2.01
CA LEU A 106 2.45 -6.34 2.01
C LEU A 106 3.56 -6.27 3.06
N PRO A 107 4.30 -5.15 3.23
CA PRO A 107 5.31 -5.06 4.28
C PRO A 107 4.70 -5.27 5.68
N ALA A 108 3.54 -4.67 5.96
CA ALA A 108 2.89 -4.80 7.26
C ALA A 108 2.40 -6.25 7.52
N ILE A 109 1.84 -6.89 6.50
CA ILE A 109 1.45 -8.31 6.55
C ILE A 109 2.68 -9.19 6.81
N LEU A 110 3.80 -8.96 6.10
CA LEU A 110 5.04 -9.70 6.31
C LEU A 110 5.62 -9.45 7.71
N GLY A 111 5.48 -8.25 8.27
CA GLY A 111 5.83 -7.95 9.65
C GLY A 111 5.00 -8.73 10.65
N LEU A 112 3.70 -8.88 10.40
CA LEU A 112 2.83 -9.73 11.20
C LEU A 112 3.24 -11.21 11.11
N VAL A 113 3.47 -11.73 9.90
CA VAL A 113 3.95 -13.11 9.68
C VAL A 113 5.29 -13.34 10.37
N LEU A 114 6.18 -12.34 10.37
CA LEU A 114 7.46 -12.41 11.06
C LEU A 114 7.28 -12.64 12.57
N VAL A 115 6.35 -11.94 13.21
CA VAL A 115 6.03 -12.16 14.63
C VAL A 115 5.44 -13.55 14.85
N PHE A 116 4.57 -14.02 13.95
CA PHE A 116 4.00 -15.38 14.02
C PHE A 116 5.07 -16.49 13.98
N VAL A 117 6.15 -16.32 13.22
CA VAL A 117 7.27 -17.28 13.18
C VAL A 117 8.29 -17.09 14.32
N GLY A 118 7.94 -16.26 15.33
CA GLY A 118 8.77 -15.99 16.50
C GLY A 118 9.85 -14.93 16.27
N GLY A 119 9.72 -14.09 15.25
CA GLY A 119 10.60 -12.94 15.04
C GLY A 119 10.32 -11.81 16.02
N GLU A 120 11.30 -10.91 16.18
CA GLU A 120 11.19 -9.80 17.13
C GLU A 120 10.19 -8.75 16.66
N SER A 121 9.35 -8.28 17.59
CA SER A 121 8.28 -7.30 17.34
C SER A 121 8.82 -5.97 16.79
N GLY A 122 10.07 -5.62 17.08
CA GLY A 122 10.73 -4.42 16.55
C GLY A 122 10.81 -4.40 15.02
N HIS A 123 11.02 -5.56 14.39
CA HIS A 123 11.05 -5.66 12.93
C HIS A 123 9.67 -5.47 12.29
N ALA A 124 8.61 -5.93 12.97
CA ALA A 124 7.24 -5.69 12.52
C ALA A 124 6.90 -4.20 12.53
N ILE A 125 7.40 -3.43 13.51
CA ILE A 125 7.25 -1.97 13.54
C ILE A 125 7.94 -1.33 12.34
N VAL A 126 9.16 -1.74 12.01
CA VAL A 126 9.90 -1.19 10.86
C VAL A 126 9.15 -1.46 9.55
N LEU A 127 8.63 -2.67 9.37
CA LEU A 127 7.86 -3.03 8.18
C LEU A 127 6.50 -2.32 8.11
N GLY A 128 5.80 -2.18 9.24
CA GLY A 128 4.59 -1.37 9.33
C GLY A 128 4.86 0.12 9.03
N ALA A 129 5.97 0.67 9.54
CA ALA A 129 6.39 2.03 9.25
C ALA A 129 6.73 2.22 7.76
N ALA A 130 7.38 1.25 7.12
CA ALA A 130 7.66 1.29 5.69
C ALA A 130 6.37 1.30 4.85
N SER A 131 5.38 0.48 5.23
CA SER A 131 4.05 0.48 4.62
C SER A 131 3.34 1.83 4.76
N CYS A 132 3.32 2.41 5.96
CA CYS A 132 2.81 3.76 6.21
C CYS A 132 3.53 4.82 5.38
N LEU A 133 4.86 4.75 5.30
CA LEU A 133 5.66 5.69 4.52
C LEU A 133 5.30 5.64 3.03
N ILE A 134 5.07 4.45 2.47
CA ILE A 134 4.61 4.27 1.09
C ILE A 134 3.24 4.94 0.90
N LEU A 135 2.29 4.70 1.80
CA LEU A 135 0.96 5.34 1.73
C LEU A 135 1.03 6.86 1.85
N LEU A 136 1.94 7.40 2.68
CA LEU A 136 2.16 8.84 2.80
C LEU A 136 2.83 9.43 1.55
N LEU A 137 3.76 8.70 0.95
CA LEU A 137 4.46 9.12 -0.27
C LEU A 137 3.51 9.16 -1.48
N TYR A 138 2.58 8.22 -1.52
CA TYR A 138 1.51 8.15 -2.50
C TYR A 138 0.17 8.57 -1.87
N ARG A 139 0.12 9.80 -1.35
CA ARG A 139 -1.14 10.38 -0.91
C ARG A 139 -2.02 10.72 -2.13
N PRO A 140 -3.34 10.47 -2.10
CA PRO A 140 -4.24 10.92 -3.16
C PRO A 140 -4.21 12.45 -3.26
N THR A 141 -4.10 13.00 -4.48
CA THR A 141 -3.94 14.45 -4.69
C THR A 141 -5.18 15.18 -5.13
N GLU A 142 -6.17 14.51 -5.74
CA GLU A 142 -7.49 15.06 -6.10
C GLU A 142 -8.53 13.93 -6.12
#